data_AF-A0A443RJC0-F1
#
_entry.id   AF-A0A443RJC0-F1
#
_cell.length_a   1.000
_cell.length_b   1.000
_cell.length_c   1.000
_cell.angle_alpha   90.00
_cell.angle_beta   90.00
_cell.angle_gamma   90.00
#
_symmetry.space_group_name_H-M   'P 1'
#
loop_
_entity.id
_entity.type
_entity.pdbx_description
1 polymer ?
#
loop_
_entity_poly.entity_id
_entity_poly.type
_entity_poly.pdbx_seq_one_letter_code
_entity_poly.pdbx_strand_id
1 'polypeptide(L)'
;ILAERVEFLTDTSFKNPVMKFSEETFRTFVISKSIPRNYSFVIMMTALMPQRQCQICRHADEEFRIVANSWRYSPMFSNKLFFGSVDFDECPRIFQQLGINTAPVFLFFSDKAKMKKPEAMDIQMLGFSAETIGRWISEKSDVQIRVIRPPSYSGSLALLILCSLIAALLYMRRNNLDFLYNRTSWALGSLSIVFAMTSGQMWNHIRGPPLMHRSPKGVSYVHGSSGGQLVIETYIIIILNGVIAFGMILMNEAVKGKGDPKKRKSKFVMHSNFLFYLIWLQNIFINQTILLFKETNFC
;
A
#
# COMPACT_ATOMS: atom_id res chain seq x y z
N ILE A 1 24.59 -9.04 -35.68
CA ILE A 1 24.10 -9.84 -34.53
C ILE A 1 24.09 -9.07 -33.21
N LEU A 2 25.23 -8.74 -32.55
CA LEU A 2 25.16 -8.04 -31.25
C LEU A 2 24.59 -6.62 -31.37
N ALA A 3 25.10 -5.83 -32.32
CA ALA A 3 24.61 -4.46 -32.57
C ALA A 3 23.11 -4.44 -32.91
N GLU A 4 22.66 -5.33 -33.79
CA GLU A 4 21.26 -5.52 -34.17
C GLU A 4 20.37 -5.91 -32.98
N ARG A 5 20.86 -6.74 -32.05
CA ARG A 5 20.14 -7.04 -30.81
C ARG A 5 20.01 -5.80 -29.92
N VAL A 6 21.07 -5.02 -29.77
CA VAL A 6 21.06 -3.79 -28.97
C VAL A 6 20.11 -2.77 -29.58
N GLU A 7 20.11 -2.64 -30.91
CA GLU A 7 19.18 -1.78 -31.65
C GLU A 7 17.73 -2.21 -31.42
N PHE A 8 17.42 -3.50 -31.57
CA PHE A 8 16.09 -4.04 -31.27
C PHE A 8 15.65 -3.78 -29.82
N LEU A 9 16.54 -3.98 -28.84
CA LEU A 9 16.25 -3.72 -27.43
C LEU A 9 16.05 -2.22 -27.17
N THR A 10 16.82 -1.37 -27.86
CA THR A 10 16.72 0.08 -27.76
C THR A 10 15.38 0.56 -28.30
N ASP A 11 14.99 0.14 -29.50
CA ASP A 11 13.69 0.46 -30.11
C ASP A 11 12.52 -0.04 -29.27
N THR A 12 12.63 -1.24 -28.72
CA THR A 12 11.60 -1.81 -27.86
C THR A 12 11.48 -1.03 -26.55
N SER A 13 12.61 -0.60 -25.96
CA SER A 13 12.62 0.21 -24.73
C SER A 13 11.98 1.59 -24.92
N PHE A 14 12.08 2.17 -26.11
CA PHE A 14 11.40 3.42 -26.46
C PHE A 14 9.89 3.24 -26.65
N LYS A 15 9.42 2.06 -27.07
CA LYS A 15 7.98 1.77 -27.13
C LYS A 15 7.44 1.46 -25.74
N ASN A 16 8.12 0.58 -25.00
CA ASN A 16 7.75 0.13 -23.67
C ASN A 16 8.97 0.17 -22.75
N PRO A 17 8.98 1.01 -21.69
CA PRO A 17 10.13 1.16 -20.80
C PRO A 17 10.47 -0.13 -20.05
N VAL A 18 9.47 -0.99 -19.80
CA VAL A 18 9.63 -2.31 -19.21
C VAL A 18 9.19 -3.36 -20.22
N MET A 19 10.13 -4.15 -20.71
CA MET A 19 9.88 -5.21 -21.68
C MET A 19 9.33 -6.46 -20.98
N LYS A 20 8.17 -6.95 -21.42
CA LYS A 20 7.66 -8.25 -20.97
C LYS A 20 8.41 -9.37 -21.70
N PHE A 21 9.00 -10.28 -20.94
CA PHE A 21 9.74 -11.39 -21.50
C PHE A 21 8.93 -12.68 -21.44
N SER A 22 8.86 -13.37 -22.58
CA SER A 22 8.49 -14.77 -22.69
C SER A 22 9.68 -15.68 -22.39
N GLU A 23 9.43 -16.99 -22.23
CA GLU A 23 10.50 -17.94 -21.92
C GLU A 23 11.62 -17.95 -22.98
N GLU A 24 11.25 -17.88 -24.25
CA GLU A 24 12.19 -17.88 -25.38
C GLU A 24 12.99 -16.57 -25.48
N THR A 25 12.30 -15.43 -25.34
CA THR A 25 12.95 -14.11 -25.42
C THR A 25 13.89 -13.89 -24.24
N PHE A 26 13.50 -14.32 -23.03
CA PHE A 26 14.36 -14.27 -21.85
C PHE A 26 15.64 -15.09 -22.03
N ARG A 27 15.52 -16.34 -22.52
CA ARG A 27 16.70 -17.18 -22.79
C ARG A 27 17.61 -16.57 -23.86
N THR A 28 17.03 -15.91 -24.86
CA THR A 28 17.76 -15.34 -26.00
C THR A 28 18.48 -14.03 -25.68
N PHE A 29 17.86 -13.14 -24.90
CA PHE A 29 18.41 -11.81 -24.60
C PHE A 29 19.11 -11.75 -23.22
N VAL A 30 18.67 -12.55 -22.25
CA VAL A 30 19.14 -12.47 -20.86
C VAL A 30 20.10 -13.61 -20.51
N ILE A 31 19.76 -14.87 -20.77
CA ILE A 31 20.60 -16.03 -20.34
C ILE A 31 21.55 -16.53 -21.45
N SER A 32 21.48 -15.98 -22.67
CA SER A 32 22.20 -16.52 -23.82
C SER A 32 23.71 -16.59 -23.58
N LYS A 33 24.26 -17.82 -23.65
CA LYS A 33 25.68 -18.11 -23.43
C LYS A 33 26.53 -17.97 -24.69
N SER A 34 25.91 -17.97 -25.87
CA SER A 34 26.60 -18.05 -27.14
C SER A 34 27.09 -16.69 -27.65
N ILE A 35 26.55 -15.58 -27.12
CA ILE A 35 26.87 -14.23 -27.60
C ILE A 35 27.28 -13.35 -26.41
N PRO A 36 28.49 -12.76 -26.42
CA PRO A 36 28.91 -11.84 -25.36
C PRO A 36 28.00 -10.61 -25.34
N ARG A 37 27.50 -10.24 -24.15
CA ARG A 37 26.60 -9.10 -23.93
C ARG A 37 27.42 -7.89 -23.50
N ASN A 38 27.11 -6.72 -24.06
CA ASN A 38 27.67 -5.42 -23.67
C ASN A 38 26.63 -4.54 -22.94
N TYR A 39 25.55 -5.16 -22.47
CA TYR A 39 24.45 -4.52 -21.77
C TYR A 39 24.08 -5.32 -20.53
N SER A 40 23.57 -4.61 -19.53
CA SER A 40 23.02 -5.14 -18.29
C SER A 40 21.50 -5.11 -18.34
N PHE A 41 20.88 -6.06 -17.64
CA PHE A 41 19.44 -6.18 -17.54
C PHE A 41 18.99 -6.10 -16.07
N VAL A 42 17.98 -5.27 -15.81
CA VAL A 42 17.24 -5.28 -14.55
C VAL A 42 15.91 -5.96 -14.79
N ILE A 43 15.64 -7.05 -14.07
CA ILE A 43 14.47 -7.88 -14.30
C ILE A 43 13.63 -7.98 -13.04
N MET A 44 12.36 -7.62 -13.17
CA MET A 44 11.36 -7.86 -12.13
C MET A 44 10.68 -9.20 -12.36
N MET A 45 10.87 -10.13 -11.43
CA MET A 45 10.12 -11.37 -11.33
C MET A 45 8.81 -11.06 -10.59
N THR A 46 7.66 -11.28 -11.23
CA THR A 46 6.36 -10.87 -10.69
C THR A 46 5.26 -11.92 -10.93
N ALA A 47 4.09 -11.70 -10.34
CA ALA A 47 2.88 -12.49 -10.56
C ALA A 47 1.68 -11.53 -10.60
N LEU A 48 1.49 -10.87 -11.74
CA LEU A 48 0.47 -9.82 -11.93
C LEU A 48 -0.89 -10.39 -12.34
N MET A 49 -0.97 -11.67 -12.68
CA MET A 49 -2.21 -12.27 -13.15
C MET A 49 -3.30 -12.18 -12.04
N PRO A 50 -4.54 -11.73 -12.37
CA PRO A 50 -5.58 -11.46 -11.36
C PRO A 50 -5.94 -12.66 -10.47
N GLN A 51 -5.71 -13.87 -10.99
CA GLN A 51 -5.93 -15.14 -10.28
C GLN A 51 -5.06 -15.26 -9.01
N ARG A 52 -3.89 -14.63 -8.99
CA ARG A 52 -2.94 -14.67 -7.86
C ARG A 52 -3.21 -13.63 -6.77
N GLN A 53 -4.02 -12.61 -7.07
CA GLN A 53 -4.38 -11.51 -6.13
C GLN A 53 -3.18 -10.85 -5.41
N CYS A 54 -2.00 -10.83 -6.05
CA CYS A 54 -0.78 -10.28 -5.45
C CYS A 54 -0.77 -8.74 -5.46
N GLN A 55 -1.25 -8.10 -4.38
CA GLN A 55 -1.26 -6.63 -4.28
C GLN A 55 0.14 -6.03 -4.24
N ILE A 56 1.08 -6.69 -3.55
CA ILE A 56 2.45 -6.21 -3.43
C ILE A 56 3.19 -6.23 -4.78
N CYS A 57 2.86 -7.21 -5.64
CA CYS A 57 3.40 -7.31 -7.00
C CYS A 57 2.94 -6.15 -7.87
N ARG A 58 1.69 -5.70 -7.70
CA ARG A 58 1.13 -4.57 -8.45
C ARG A 58 1.81 -3.26 -8.06
N HIS A 59 1.99 -3.02 -6.76
CA HIS A 59 2.71 -1.84 -6.27
C HIS A 59 4.20 -1.84 -6.66
N ALA A 60 4.84 -3.01 -6.64
CA ALA A 60 6.21 -3.15 -7.10
C ALA A 60 6.36 -2.89 -8.62
N ASP A 61 5.41 -3.35 -9.45
CA ASP A 61 5.38 -3.06 -10.90
C ASP A 61 5.23 -1.55 -11.18
N GLU A 62 4.36 -0.86 -10.43
CA GLU A 62 4.18 0.59 -10.53
C GLU A 62 5.49 1.35 -10.24
N GLU A 63 6.15 1.06 -9.11
CA GLU A 63 7.42 1.71 -8.74
C GLU A 63 8.56 1.33 -9.72
N PHE A 64 8.60 0.08 -10.18
CA PHE A 64 9.59 -0.38 -11.16
C PHE A 64 9.45 0.33 -12.52
N ARG A 65 8.20 0.54 -12.98
CA ARG A 65 7.91 1.32 -14.19
C ARG A 65 8.32 2.79 -14.05
N ILE A 66 8.19 3.38 -12.87
CA ILE A 66 8.64 4.76 -12.62
C ILE A 66 10.16 4.85 -12.82
N VAL A 67 10.93 3.89 -12.29
CA VAL A 67 12.39 3.86 -12.49
C VAL A 67 12.74 3.69 -13.97
N ALA A 68 12.11 2.75 -14.66
CA ALA A 68 12.37 2.48 -16.07
C ALA A 68 12.04 3.70 -16.97
N ASN A 69 10.92 4.39 -16.69
CA ASN A 69 10.58 5.64 -17.37
C ASN A 69 11.57 6.77 -17.05
N SER A 70 11.97 6.89 -15.79
CA SER A 70 12.96 7.90 -15.37
C SER A 70 14.30 7.69 -16.08
N TRP A 71 14.72 6.44 -16.27
CA TRP A 71 15.90 6.10 -17.05
C TRP A 71 15.76 6.47 -18.53
N ARG A 72 14.62 6.14 -19.15
CA ARG A 72 14.33 6.47 -20.55
C ARG A 72 14.45 7.97 -20.86
N TYR A 73 13.99 8.83 -19.94
CA TYR A 73 14.04 10.28 -20.09
C TYR A 73 15.28 10.93 -19.45
N SER A 74 16.22 10.13 -18.94
CA SER A 74 17.44 10.64 -18.32
C SER A 74 18.38 11.22 -19.38
N PRO A 75 19.03 12.37 -19.13
CA PRO A 75 20.08 12.88 -20.02
C PRO A 75 21.30 11.95 -20.08
N MET A 76 21.46 11.05 -19.10
CA MET A 76 22.53 10.05 -19.03
C MET A 76 22.14 8.72 -19.69
N PHE A 77 21.02 8.67 -20.41
CA PHE A 77 20.53 7.45 -21.04
C PHE A 77 21.60 6.79 -21.92
N SER A 78 21.75 5.48 -21.77
CA SER A 78 22.65 4.67 -22.59
C SER A 78 22.01 3.34 -22.94
N ASN A 79 22.38 2.79 -24.10
CA ASN A 79 21.98 1.47 -24.59
C ASN A 79 22.68 0.30 -23.87
N LYS A 80 23.18 0.54 -22.65
CA LYS A 80 23.87 -0.45 -21.81
C LYS A 80 23.01 -0.97 -20.66
N LEU A 81 21.85 -0.38 -20.40
CA LEU A 81 20.96 -0.79 -19.32
C LEU A 81 19.52 -0.87 -19.81
N PHE A 82 18.92 -2.05 -19.64
CA PHE A 82 17.56 -2.34 -20.06
C PHE A 82 16.73 -2.91 -18.92
N PHE A 83 15.42 -2.65 -18.96
CA PHE A 83 14.46 -3.08 -17.95
C PHE A 83 13.48 -4.09 -18.53
N GLY A 84 13.15 -5.12 -17.76
CA GLY A 84 12.11 -6.06 -18.15
C GLY A 84 11.40 -6.71 -16.98
N SER A 85 10.30 -7.40 -17.29
CA SER A 85 9.50 -8.15 -16.34
C SER A 85 9.19 -9.55 -16.86
N VAL A 86 9.15 -10.50 -15.93
CA VAL A 86 8.81 -11.90 -16.17
C VAL A 86 7.68 -12.27 -15.22
N ASP A 87 6.55 -12.69 -15.77
CA ASP A 87 5.40 -13.15 -14.99
C ASP A 87 5.50 -14.66 -14.72
N PHE A 88 5.17 -15.08 -13.50
CA PHE A 88 5.18 -16.49 -13.09
C PHE A 88 4.23 -17.35 -13.92
N ASP A 89 3.03 -16.85 -14.21
CA ASP A 89 2.01 -17.65 -14.90
C ASP A 89 2.34 -17.80 -16.40
N GLU A 90 3.11 -16.87 -16.98
CA GLU A 90 3.62 -16.99 -18.36
C GLU A 90 4.91 -17.83 -18.43
N CYS A 91 5.78 -17.74 -17.42
CA CYS A 91 7.14 -18.28 -17.45
C CYS A 91 7.54 -19.10 -16.20
N PRO A 92 6.79 -20.14 -15.80
CA PRO A 92 7.03 -20.86 -14.55
C PRO A 92 8.39 -21.58 -14.52
N ARG A 93 8.88 -22.03 -15.69
CA ARG A 93 10.18 -22.72 -15.83
C ARG A 93 11.36 -21.81 -15.50
N ILE A 94 11.26 -20.51 -15.76
CA ILE A 94 12.33 -19.55 -15.43
C ILE A 94 12.45 -19.37 -13.92
N PHE A 95 11.31 -19.28 -13.22
CA PHE A 95 11.28 -19.20 -11.76
C PHE A 95 11.92 -20.43 -11.11
N GLN A 96 11.60 -21.62 -11.62
CA GLN A 96 12.24 -22.87 -11.17
C GLN A 96 13.74 -22.88 -11.46
N GLN A 97 14.17 -22.47 -12.66
CA GLN A 97 15.58 -22.44 -13.04
C GLN A 97 16.40 -21.46 -12.19
N LEU A 98 15.80 -20.36 -11.75
CA LEU A 98 16.44 -19.35 -10.89
C LEU A 98 16.26 -19.64 -9.39
N GLY A 99 15.46 -20.64 -9.01
CA GLY A 99 15.20 -21.00 -7.62
C GLY A 99 14.36 -19.95 -6.86
N ILE A 100 13.45 -19.28 -7.56
CA ILE A 100 12.62 -18.20 -7.00
C ILE A 100 11.23 -18.76 -6.70
N ASN A 101 10.88 -18.79 -5.41
CA ASN A 101 9.60 -19.30 -4.91
C ASN A 101 8.62 -18.19 -4.48
N THR A 102 9.08 -16.95 -4.47
CA THR A 102 8.32 -15.78 -4.00
C THR A 102 8.38 -14.67 -5.04
N ALA A 103 7.30 -13.88 -5.13
CA ALA A 103 7.25 -12.68 -5.95
C ALA A 103 6.74 -11.49 -5.11
N PRO A 104 7.16 -10.24 -5.40
CA PRO A 104 8.10 -9.82 -6.44
C PRO A 104 9.57 -9.99 -6.02
N VAL A 105 10.48 -10.15 -7.00
CA VAL A 105 11.95 -10.14 -6.79
C VAL A 105 12.61 -9.34 -7.91
N PHE A 106 13.53 -8.42 -7.57
CA PHE A 106 14.33 -7.70 -8.55
C PHE A 106 15.70 -8.36 -8.71
N LEU A 107 16.08 -8.61 -9.96
CA LEU A 107 17.31 -9.29 -10.33
C LEU A 107 18.16 -8.39 -11.24
N PHE A 108 19.44 -8.28 -10.94
CA PHE A 108 20.41 -7.60 -11.78
C PHE A 108 21.29 -8.61 -12.51
N PHE A 109 21.27 -8.53 -13.84
CA PHE A 109 22.12 -9.30 -14.74
C PHE A 109 23.18 -8.38 -15.34
N SER A 110 24.41 -8.46 -14.83
CA SER A 110 25.55 -7.67 -15.32
C SER A 110 26.01 -8.11 -16.72
N ASP A 111 26.58 -7.16 -17.46
CA ASP A 111 27.34 -7.33 -18.70
C ASP A 111 28.64 -8.12 -18.53
N LYS A 112 29.32 -7.98 -17.38
CA LYS A 112 30.66 -8.55 -17.09
C LYS A 112 30.62 -9.95 -16.49
N ALA A 113 29.48 -10.40 -15.99
CA ALA A 113 29.40 -11.63 -15.21
C ALA A 113 29.20 -12.87 -16.09
N LYS A 114 30.17 -13.81 -16.05
CA LYS A 114 29.95 -15.24 -16.39
C LYS A 114 28.99 -15.94 -15.40
N MET A 115 28.41 -15.21 -14.46
CA MET A 115 27.76 -15.78 -13.28
C MET A 115 26.36 -16.30 -13.63
N LYS A 116 26.19 -17.61 -13.38
CA LYS A 116 24.90 -18.31 -13.41
C LYS A 116 23.86 -17.75 -12.41
N LYS A 117 24.26 -16.86 -11.50
CA LYS A 117 23.40 -16.31 -10.44
C LYS A 117 23.25 -14.80 -10.61
N PRO A 118 22.04 -14.29 -10.91
CA PRO A 118 21.76 -12.86 -10.85
C PRO A 118 21.85 -12.36 -9.41
N GLU A 119 22.18 -11.08 -9.25
CA GLU A 119 22.16 -10.45 -7.93
C GLU A 119 20.73 -10.01 -7.61
N ALA A 120 20.19 -10.51 -6.50
CA ALA A 120 18.85 -10.17 -6.04
C ALA A 120 18.89 -8.97 -5.08
N MET A 121 17.93 -8.07 -5.21
CA MET A 121 17.69 -7.00 -4.25
C MET A 121 16.97 -7.55 -3.01
N ASP A 122 17.42 -7.19 -1.81
CA ASP A 122 16.71 -7.49 -0.57
C ASP A 122 15.56 -6.48 -0.34
N ILE A 123 14.37 -6.87 -0.82
CA ILE A 123 13.17 -6.04 -0.73
C ILE A 123 12.66 -5.91 0.71
N GLN A 124 12.93 -6.89 1.58
CA GLN A 124 12.42 -6.88 2.95
C GLN A 124 13.11 -5.82 3.81
N MET A 125 14.42 -5.66 3.63
CA MET A 125 15.19 -4.66 4.38
C MET A 125 15.13 -3.26 3.75
N LEU A 126 15.24 -3.17 2.42
CA LEU A 126 15.38 -1.88 1.73
C LEU A 126 14.04 -1.26 1.28
N GLY A 127 13.00 -2.08 1.14
CA GLY A 127 11.77 -1.71 0.46
C GLY A 127 11.91 -1.65 -1.06
N PHE A 128 10.80 -1.36 -1.75
CA PHE A 128 10.70 -1.36 -3.22
C PHE A 128 10.30 0.00 -3.79
N SER A 129 10.58 1.10 -3.10
CA SER A 129 10.35 2.43 -3.66
C SER A 129 11.30 2.67 -4.86
N ALA A 130 10.83 3.44 -5.82
CA ALA A 130 11.55 3.75 -7.04
C ALA A 130 12.94 4.35 -6.76
N GLU A 131 13.07 5.22 -5.75
CA GLU A 131 14.35 5.82 -5.35
C GLU A 131 15.33 4.80 -4.76
N THR A 132 14.84 3.77 -4.08
CA THR A 132 15.67 2.69 -3.54
C THR A 132 16.11 1.74 -4.64
N ILE A 133 15.19 1.35 -5.54
CA ILE A 133 15.51 0.54 -6.72
C ILE A 133 16.54 1.26 -7.60
N GLY A 134 16.35 2.56 -7.86
CA GLY A 134 17.28 3.38 -8.63
C GLY A 134 18.68 3.41 -8.00
N ARG A 135 18.78 3.63 -6.68
CA ARG A 135 20.06 3.59 -5.95
C ARG A 135 20.74 2.24 -6.02
N TRP A 136 19.99 1.15 -5.80
CA TRP A 136 20.51 -0.21 -5.92
C TRP A 136 21.06 -0.49 -7.32
N ILE A 137 20.35 -0.07 -8.38
CA ILE A 137 20.85 -0.20 -9.75
C ILE A 137 22.13 0.62 -9.96
N SER A 138 22.19 1.83 -9.42
CA SER A 138 23.39 2.68 -9.53
C SER A 138 24.61 2.06 -8.86
N GLU A 139 24.44 1.43 -7.69
CA GLU A 139 25.53 0.70 -7.01
C GLU A 139 26.04 -0.49 -7.82
N LYS A 140 25.18 -1.16 -8.60
CA LYS A 140 25.52 -2.37 -9.37
C LYS A 140 26.01 -2.10 -10.78
N SER A 141 25.50 -1.04 -11.42
CA SER A 141 25.77 -0.75 -12.83
C SER A 141 26.67 0.47 -13.05
N ASP A 142 27.00 1.22 -12.00
CA ASP A 142 27.69 2.53 -12.07
C ASP A 142 26.91 3.60 -12.86
N VAL A 143 25.64 3.32 -13.19
CA VAL A 143 24.75 4.23 -13.91
C VAL A 143 23.87 4.97 -12.92
N GLN A 144 24.00 6.29 -12.85
CA GLN A 144 23.18 7.11 -11.98
C GLN A 144 21.78 7.37 -12.57
N ILE A 145 20.75 6.83 -11.91
CA ILE A 145 19.34 7.02 -12.32
C ILE A 145 18.67 8.03 -11.38
N ARG A 146 18.36 9.22 -11.90
CA ARG A 146 17.54 10.19 -11.17
C ARG A 146 16.06 9.85 -11.39
N VAL A 147 15.40 9.40 -10.34
CA VAL A 147 13.98 9.03 -10.38
C VAL A 147 13.11 10.30 -10.41
N ILE A 148 12.19 10.35 -11.37
CA ILE A 148 11.19 11.41 -11.52
C ILE A 148 9.82 10.75 -11.44
N ARG A 149 9.06 11.03 -10.37
CA ARG A 149 7.70 10.52 -10.21
C ARG A 149 6.76 11.31 -11.14
N PRO A 150 5.93 10.66 -11.97
CA PRO A 150 4.94 11.36 -12.77
C PRO A 150 3.92 12.05 -11.84
N PRO A 151 3.46 13.27 -12.16
CA PRO A 151 2.45 13.94 -11.35
C PRO A 151 1.16 13.11 -11.32
N SER A 152 0.69 12.75 -10.12
CA SER A 152 -0.56 12.02 -9.96
C SER A 152 -1.76 12.96 -10.15
N TYR A 153 -2.41 12.89 -11.32
CA TYR A 153 -3.62 13.69 -11.60
C TYR A 153 -4.86 13.22 -10.84
N SER A 154 -4.84 11.99 -10.29
CA SER A 154 -5.95 11.45 -9.50
C SER A 154 -6.24 12.30 -8.26
N GLY A 155 -5.20 12.70 -7.53
CA GLY A 155 -5.33 13.53 -6.33
C GLY A 155 -5.84 14.95 -6.63
N SER A 156 -5.30 15.59 -7.67
CA SER A 156 -5.73 16.93 -8.06
C SER A 156 -7.15 16.94 -8.64
N LEU A 157 -7.53 15.91 -9.41
CA LEU A 157 -8.88 15.75 -9.93
C LEU A 157 -9.89 15.47 -8.80
N ALA A 158 -9.56 14.60 -7.84
CA ALA A 158 -10.39 14.35 -6.68
C ALA A 158 -10.60 15.61 -5.83
N LEU A 159 -9.55 16.42 -5.65
CA LEU A 159 -9.64 17.70 -4.96
C LEU A 159 -10.52 18.70 -5.72
N LEU A 160 -10.40 18.76 -7.05
CA LEU A 160 -11.27 19.58 -7.90
C LEU A 160 -12.75 19.19 -7.78
N ILE A 161 -13.05 17.88 -7.79
CA ILE A 161 -14.40 17.35 -7.61
C ILE A 161 -14.92 17.66 -6.21
N LEU A 162 -14.08 17.53 -5.17
CA LEU A 162 -14.47 17.86 -3.81
C LEU A 162 -14.80 19.36 -3.67
N CYS A 163 -13.94 20.23 -4.22
CA CYS A 163 -14.16 21.67 -4.21
C CYS A 163 -15.42 22.07 -4.99
N SER A 164 -15.68 21.43 -6.15
CA SER A 164 -16.89 21.71 -6.93
C SER A 164 -18.16 21.22 -6.23
N LEU A 165 -18.12 20.06 -5.57
CA LEU A 165 -19.23 19.56 -4.75
C LEU A 165 -19.52 20.50 -3.58
N ILE A 166 -18.48 20.94 -2.84
CA ILE A 166 -18.64 21.89 -1.74
C ILE A 166 -19.24 23.21 -2.26
N ALA A 167 -18.71 23.75 -3.37
CA ALA A 167 -19.21 24.98 -3.97
C ALA A 167 -20.68 24.84 -4.44
N ALA A 168 -21.05 23.72 -5.07
CA ALA A 168 -22.42 23.44 -5.49
C ALA A 168 -23.37 23.32 -4.30
N LEU A 169 -22.95 22.64 -3.22
CA LEU A 169 -23.73 22.46 -2.01
C LEU A 169 -23.93 23.80 -1.29
N LEU A 170 -22.90 24.64 -1.21
CA LEU A 170 -22.97 26.01 -0.68
C LEU A 170 -23.88 26.91 -1.54
N TYR A 171 -23.83 26.79 -2.87
CA TYR A 171 -24.69 27.54 -3.78
C TYR A 171 -26.16 27.14 -3.64
N MET A 172 -26.46 25.84 -3.62
CA MET A 172 -27.83 25.33 -3.44
C MET A 172 -28.40 25.62 -2.05
N ARG A 173 -27.58 25.57 -1.00
CA ARG A 173 -27.98 25.86 0.40
C ARG A 173 -27.73 27.31 0.81
N ARG A 174 -27.53 28.24 -0.14
CA ARG A 174 -27.23 29.66 0.15
C ARG A 174 -28.21 30.32 1.11
N ASN A 175 -29.48 29.90 1.10
CA ASN A 175 -30.52 30.45 1.98
C ASN A 175 -30.65 29.73 3.34
N ASN A 176 -29.92 28.63 3.57
CA ASN A 176 -29.98 27.81 4.78
C ASN A 176 -28.56 27.46 5.27
N LEU A 177 -27.74 28.50 5.48
CA LEU A 177 -26.36 28.38 5.97
C LEU A 177 -26.28 28.17 7.50
N ASP A 178 -27.41 27.98 8.18
CA ASP A 178 -27.48 27.78 9.63
C ASP A 178 -26.62 26.59 10.09
N PHE A 179 -26.47 25.56 9.24
CA PHE A 179 -25.59 24.42 9.50
C PHE A 179 -24.11 24.82 9.66
N LEU A 180 -23.63 25.82 8.89
CA LEU A 180 -22.24 26.29 8.94
C LEU A 180 -21.99 27.22 10.12
N TYR A 181 -23.01 27.95 10.59
CA TYR A 181 -22.89 28.77 11.80
C TYR A 181 -23.05 27.94 13.08
N ASN A 182 -23.65 26.76 12.99
CA ASN A 182 -23.86 25.90 14.15
C ASN A 182 -22.55 25.28 14.66
N ARG A 183 -22.17 25.63 15.90
CA ARG A 183 -20.98 25.08 16.57
C ARG A 183 -21.03 23.57 16.76
N THR A 184 -22.23 22.97 16.90
CA THR A 184 -22.35 21.53 17.09
C THR A 184 -21.99 20.76 15.82
N SER A 185 -22.25 21.31 14.64
CA SER A 185 -21.87 20.70 13.36
C SER A 185 -20.35 20.64 13.19
N TRP A 186 -19.64 21.71 13.56
CA TRP A 186 -18.17 21.73 13.56
C TRP A 186 -17.57 20.79 14.61
N ALA A 187 -18.19 20.70 15.78
CA ALA A 187 -17.81 19.72 16.81
C ALA A 187 -17.98 18.28 16.31
N LEU A 188 -19.09 17.97 15.64
CA LEU A 188 -19.33 16.63 15.09
C LEU A 188 -18.35 16.30 13.94
N GLY A 189 -18.09 17.27 13.05
CA GLY A 189 -17.13 17.12 11.96
C GLY A 189 -15.71 16.87 12.46
N SER A 190 -15.25 17.67 13.43
CA SER A 190 -13.92 17.49 14.03
C SER A 190 -13.78 16.16 14.77
N LEU A 191 -14.78 15.74 15.57
CA LEU A 191 -14.77 14.43 16.22
C LEU A 191 -14.72 13.28 15.21
N SER A 192 -15.46 13.39 14.11
CA SER A 192 -15.45 12.36 13.04
C SER A 192 -14.06 12.19 12.42
N ILE A 193 -13.33 13.28 12.19
CA ILE A 193 -11.95 13.25 11.70
C ILE A 193 -11.03 12.58 12.73
N VAL A 194 -11.15 12.95 14.01
CA VAL A 194 -10.34 12.34 15.09
C VAL A 194 -10.57 10.83 15.17
N PHE A 195 -11.82 10.35 15.10
CA PHE A 195 -12.13 8.91 15.13
C PHE A 195 -11.59 8.18 13.89
N ALA A 196 -11.70 8.78 12.70
CA ALA A 196 -11.13 8.21 11.48
C ALA A 196 -9.60 8.08 11.59
N MET A 197 -8.91 9.09 12.11
CA MET A 197 -7.45 9.08 12.22
C MET A 197 -6.94 8.14 13.31
N THR A 198 -7.63 8.04 14.44
CA THR A 198 -7.21 7.19 15.58
C THR A 198 -7.50 5.70 15.39
N SER A 199 -8.38 5.32 14.47
CA SER A 199 -8.77 3.92 14.23
C SER A 199 -7.84 3.15 13.29
N GLY A 200 -6.92 3.83 12.60
CA GLY A 200 -6.03 3.21 11.61
C GLY A 200 -6.48 3.35 10.15
N GLN A 201 -7.41 4.25 9.82
CA GLN A 201 -7.82 4.49 8.43
C GLN A 201 -6.64 4.87 7.50
N MET A 202 -5.64 5.56 8.03
CA MET A 202 -4.44 5.91 7.27
C MET A 202 -3.60 4.67 6.94
N TRP A 203 -3.53 3.68 7.84
CA TRP A 203 -2.86 2.41 7.57
C TRP A 203 -3.59 1.65 6.45
N ASN A 204 -4.92 1.59 6.50
CA ASN A 204 -5.74 0.99 5.45
C ASN A 204 -5.53 1.68 4.09
N HIS A 205 -5.46 3.01 4.09
CA HIS A 205 -5.25 3.78 2.86
C HIS A 205 -3.87 3.49 2.23
N ILE A 206 -2.81 3.34 3.03
CA ILE A 206 -1.46 3.10 2.54
C ILE A 206 -1.27 1.65 2.07
N ARG A 207 -1.79 0.68 2.82
CA ARG A 207 -1.52 -0.75 2.58
C ARG A 207 -2.59 -1.48 1.77
N GLY A 208 -3.80 -0.91 1.66
CA GLY A 208 -4.91 -1.48 0.88
C GLY A 208 -5.28 -2.92 1.28
N PRO A 209 -5.49 -3.22 2.58
CA PRO A 209 -5.84 -4.56 3.03
C PRO A 209 -7.20 -5.03 2.47
N PRO A 210 -7.46 -6.35 2.41
CA PRO A 210 -8.78 -6.86 2.07
C PRO A 210 -9.83 -6.47 3.13
N LEU A 211 -11.09 -6.34 2.70
CA LEU A 211 -12.20 -5.99 3.60
C LEU A 211 -12.43 -7.03 4.70
N MET A 212 -12.37 -8.32 4.32
CA MET A 212 -12.58 -9.46 5.21
C MET A 212 -11.75 -10.65 4.75
N HIS A 213 -11.31 -11.49 5.69
CA HIS A 213 -10.60 -12.73 5.39
C HIS A 213 -11.50 -13.93 5.68
N ARG A 214 -11.61 -14.86 4.72
CA ARG A 214 -12.36 -16.11 4.89
C ARG A 214 -11.39 -17.23 5.24
N SER A 215 -11.50 -17.75 6.47
CA SER A 215 -10.75 -18.91 6.94
C SER A 215 -11.57 -20.19 6.70
N PRO A 216 -10.95 -21.37 6.58
CA PRO A 216 -11.67 -22.65 6.49
C PRO A 216 -12.64 -22.91 7.67
N LYS A 217 -12.43 -22.24 8.81
CA LYS A 217 -13.28 -22.32 10.01
C LYS A 217 -14.41 -21.27 10.07
N GLY A 218 -14.50 -20.37 9.08
CA GLY A 218 -15.51 -19.30 9.03
C GLY A 218 -14.95 -17.92 8.63
N VAL A 219 -15.82 -16.91 8.61
CA VAL A 219 -15.45 -15.51 8.33
C VAL A 219 -14.77 -14.90 9.56
N SER A 220 -13.49 -14.50 9.43
CA SER A 220 -12.79 -13.80 10.52
C SER A 220 -12.88 -12.30 10.30
N TYR A 221 -13.48 -11.61 11.28
CA TYR A 221 -13.59 -10.15 11.29
C TYR A 221 -12.36 -9.46 11.88
N VAL A 222 -11.49 -10.24 12.56
CA VAL A 222 -10.24 -9.78 13.15
C VAL A 222 -9.06 -10.50 12.48
N HIS A 223 -8.00 -9.77 12.18
CA HIS A 223 -6.77 -10.31 11.61
C HIS A 223 -5.96 -11.02 12.71
N GLY A 224 -5.42 -12.21 12.39
CA GLY A 224 -4.67 -13.01 13.36
C GLY A 224 -3.22 -12.59 13.57
N SER A 225 -2.71 -11.64 12.77
CA SER A 225 -1.32 -11.16 12.82
C SER A 225 -1.26 -9.71 13.31
N SER A 226 -0.25 -9.34 14.10
CA SER A 226 -0.04 -7.95 14.53
C SER A 226 0.41 -7.02 13.41
N GLY A 227 0.88 -7.57 12.29
CA GLY A 227 1.38 -6.82 11.14
C GLY A 227 0.30 -6.45 10.13
N GLY A 228 -0.93 -6.96 10.30
CA GLY A 228 -2.02 -6.75 9.36
C GLY A 228 -3.30 -6.30 10.06
N GLN A 229 -4.08 -5.45 9.39
CA GLN A 229 -5.38 -4.96 9.83
C GLN A 229 -6.39 -5.21 8.72
N LEU A 230 -7.62 -5.57 9.05
CA LEU A 230 -8.75 -5.64 8.12
C LEU A 230 -9.55 -4.34 8.18
N VAL A 231 -10.16 -3.96 7.05
CA VAL A 231 -10.95 -2.71 6.98
C VAL A 231 -12.13 -2.72 7.96
N ILE A 232 -12.74 -3.89 8.18
CA ILE A 232 -13.85 -4.04 9.14
C ILE A 232 -13.41 -3.74 10.57
N GLU A 233 -12.19 -4.12 10.98
CA GLU A 233 -11.68 -3.83 12.33
C GLU A 233 -11.63 -2.32 12.59
N THR A 234 -11.21 -1.54 11.59
CA THR A 234 -11.16 -0.09 11.69
C THR A 234 -12.56 0.51 11.93
N TYR A 235 -13.60 0.00 11.25
CA TYR A 235 -14.97 0.46 11.49
C TYR A 235 -15.47 0.10 12.89
N ILE A 236 -15.14 -1.09 13.40
CA ILE A 236 -15.46 -1.50 14.77
C ILE A 236 -14.81 -0.53 15.77
N ILE A 237 -13.54 -0.19 15.58
CA ILE A 237 -12.80 0.74 16.45
C ILE A 237 -13.39 2.15 16.39
N ILE A 238 -13.78 2.65 15.20
CA ILE A 238 -14.44 3.96 15.06
C ILE A 238 -15.72 4.02 15.89
N ILE A 239 -16.59 3.01 15.75
CA ILE A 239 -17.87 2.95 16.47
C ILE A 239 -17.60 2.92 17.97
N LEU A 240 -16.67 2.07 18.42
CA LEU A 240 -16.39 1.88 19.83
C LEU A 240 -15.83 3.17 20.47
N ASN A 241 -14.89 3.85 19.82
CA ASN A 241 -14.39 5.16 20.26
C ASN A 241 -15.50 6.22 20.28
N GLY A 242 -16.41 6.20 19.29
CA GLY A 242 -17.55 7.10 19.21
C GLY A 242 -18.52 6.93 20.38
N VAL A 243 -18.85 5.69 20.74
CA VAL A 243 -19.75 5.40 21.87
C VAL A 243 -19.11 5.83 23.20
N ILE A 244 -17.80 5.63 23.39
CA ILE A 244 -17.09 6.08 24.59
C ILE A 244 -17.09 7.61 24.70
N ALA A 245 -16.77 8.31 23.62
CA ALA A 245 -16.80 9.77 23.60
C ALA A 245 -18.21 10.31 23.88
N PHE A 246 -19.25 9.68 23.32
CA PHE A 246 -20.64 10.01 23.60
C PHE A 246 -21.01 9.79 25.07
N GLY A 247 -20.59 8.65 25.66
CA GLY A 247 -20.78 8.39 27.08
C GLY A 247 -20.14 9.47 27.98
N MET A 248 -18.95 9.96 27.61
CA MET A 248 -18.26 11.04 28.31
C MET A 248 -19.02 12.37 28.24
N ILE A 249 -19.65 12.67 27.11
CA ILE A 249 -20.50 13.85 26.94
C ILE A 249 -21.74 13.75 27.85
N LEU A 250 -22.43 12.61 27.83
CA LEU A 250 -23.61 12.39 28.69
C LEU A 250 -23.26 12.50 30.18
N MET A 251 -22.08 12.01 30.58
CA MET A 251 -21.60 12.16 31.96
C MET A 251 -21.39 13.64 32.33
N ASN A 252 -20.77 14.44 31.45
CA ASN A 252 -20.58 15.87 31.67
C ASN A 252 -21.90 16.65 31.74
N GLU A 253 -22.87 16.30 30.90
CA GLU A 253 -24.21 16.89 30.95
C GLU A 253 -24.96 16.52 32.23
N ALA A 254 -24.83 15.27 32.69
CA ALA A 254 -25.41 14.82 33.94
C ALA A 254 -24.87 15.63 35.14
N VAL A 255 -23.58 16.02 35.14
CA VAL A 255 -23.00 16.86 36.20
C VAL A 255 -23.50 18.31 36.11
N LYS A 256 -23.58 18.89 34.90
CA LYS A 256 -23.99 20.28 34.69
C LYS A 256 -25.51 20.52 34.79
N GLY A 257 -26.31 19.47 34.76
CA GLY A 257 -27.78 19.56 34.80
C GLY A 257 -28.31 20.28 36.03
N LYS A 258 -29.25 21.22 35.81
CA LYS A 258 -30.03 21.90 36.86
C LYS A 258 -31.27 21.06 37.17
N GLY A 259 -31.24 20.29 38.26
CA GLY A 259 -32.36 19.46 38.71
C GLY A 259 -32.11 18.89 40.10
N ASP A 260 -33.04 18.09 40.62
CA ASP A 260 -32.95 17.51 41.96
C ASP A 260 -31.60 16.82 42.19
N PRO A 261 -30.90 17.10 43.31
CA PRO A 261 -29.57 16.54 43.57
C PRO A 261 -29.58 15.00 43.63
N LYS A 262 -30.70 14.39 44.05
CA LYS A 262 -30.87 12.92 44.05
C LYS A 262 -30.94 12.34 42.63
N LYS A 263 -31.73 12.96 41.74
CA LYS A 263 -31.86 12.53 40.33
C LYS A 263 -30.56 12.74 39.56
N ARG A 264 -29.83 13.83 39.86
CA ARG A 264 -28.52 14.12 39.27
C ARG A 264 -27.47 13.06 39.63
N LYS A 265 -27.39 12.69 40.91
CA LYS A 265 -26.48 11.63 41.38
C LYS A 265 -26.80 10.29 40.72
N SER A 266 -28.08 9.92 40.63
CA SER A 266 -28.50 8.68 39.96
C SER A 266 -28.10 8.65 38.48
N LYS A 267 -28.37 9.73 37.72
CA LYS A 267 -27.93 9.82 36.32
C LYS A 267 -26.41 9.70 36.20
N PHE A 268 -25.64 10.41 37.01
CA PHE A 268 -24.18 10.33 36.97
C PHE A 268 -23.66 8.91 37.21
N VAL A 269 -24.17 8.22 38.23
CA VAL A 269 -23.78 6.83 38.53
C VAL A 269 -24.12 5.88 37.38
N MET A 270 -25.29 6.02 36.74
CA MET A 270 -25.63 5.17 35.59
C MET A 270 -24.69 5.41 34.40
N HIS A 271 -24.43 6.66 34.02
CA HIS A 271 -23.52 6.96 32.91
C HIS A 271 -22.07 6.56 33.20
N SER A 272 -21.62 6.69 34.45
CA SER A 272 -20.29 6.23 34.87
C SER A 272 -20.14 4.72 34.76
N ASN A 273 -21.11 3.93 35.24
CA ASN A 273 -21.10 2.48 35.10
C ASN A 273 -21.12 2.04 33.63
N PHE A 274 -21.92 2.71 32.79
CA PHE A 274 -21.96 2.46 31.35
C PHE A 274 -20.60 2.70 30.67
N LEU A 275 -19.92 3.81 31.01
CA LEU A 275 -18.58 4.11 30.52
C LEU A 275 -17.54 3.07 30.96
N PHE A 276 -17.56 2.67 32.24
CA PHE A 276 -16.67 1.63 32.74
C PHE A 276 -16.84 0.30 31.99
N TYR A 277 -18.08 -0.08 31.71
CA TYR A 277 -18.39 -1.29 30.93
C TYR A 277 -17.84 -1.22 29.49
N LEU A 278 -17.99 -0.08 28.81
CA LEU A 278 -17.48 0.12 27.45
C LEU A 278 -15.94 0.11 27.39
N ILE A 279 -15.29 0.76 28.36
CA ILE A 279 -13.83 0.74 28.48
C ILE A 279 -13.35 -0.69 28.76
N TRP A 280 -14.07 -1.44 29.60
CA TRP A 280 -13.75 -2.85 29.85
C TRP A 280 -13.91 -3.71 28.58
N LEU A 281 -14.98 -3.53 27.79
CA LEU A 281 -15.15 -4.18 26.49
C LEU A 281 -14.03 -3.83 25.51
N GLN A 282 -13.60 -2.56 25.48
CA GLN A 282 -12.47 -2.14 24.64
C GLN A 282 -11.18 -2.87 25.03
N ASN A 283 -10.91 -2.98 26.33
CA ASN A 283 -9.74 -3.69 26.84
C ASN A 283 -9.80 -5.18 26.52
N ILE A 284 -10.98 -5.80 26.54
CA ILE A 284 -11.13 -7.19 26.08
C ILE A 284 -10.83 -7.30 24.60
N PHE A 285 -11.38 -6.42 23.75
CA PHE A 285 -11.12 -6.45 22.32
C PHE A 285 -9.63 -6.31 22.01
N ILE A 286 -8.96 -5.34 22.65
CA ILE A 286 -7.50 -5.14 22.54
C ILE A 286 -6.74 -6.39 23.04
N ASN A 287 -7.10 -6.93 24.20
CA ASN A 287 -6.46 -8.12 24.75
C ASN A 287 -6.71 -9.36 23.89
N GLN A 288 -7.86 -9.47 23.23
CA GLN A 288 -8.17 -10.58 22.33
C GLN A 288 -7.33 -10.48 21.05
N THR A 289 -7.11 -9.27 20.53
CA THR A 289 -6.12 -9.02 19.46
C THR A 289 -4.70 -9.39 19.91
N ILE A 290 -4.31 -9.07 21.15
CA ILE A 290 -3.00 -9.44 21.73
C ILE A 290 -2.88 -10.95 22.00
N LEU A 291 -3.95 -11.62 22.41
CA LEU A 291 -3.96 -13.06 22.67
C LEU A 291 -3.90 -13.87 21.36
N LEU A 292 -4.58 -13.43 20.31
CA LEU A 292 -4.45 -14.00 18.96
C LEU A 292 -3.00 -13.87 18.44
N PHE A 293 -2.29 -12.80 18.80
CA PHE A 293 -0.85 -12.67 18.53
C PHE A 293 0.00 -13.68 19.32
N LYS A 294 -0.43 -14.08 20.52
CA LYS A 294 0.30 -15.06 21.34
C LYS A 294 0.12 -16.49 20.86
N GLU A 295 -1.06 -16.83 20.33
CA GLU A 295 -1.32 -18.15 19.73
C GLU A 295 -0.66 -18.32 18.35
N THR A 296 -0.53 -17.25 17.54
CA THR A 296 0.10 -17.35 16.21
C THR A 296 1.63 -17.38 16.23
N ASN A 297 2.28 -16.95 17.32
CA ASN A 297 3.74 -17.06 17.49
C ASN A 297 4.19 -18.39 18.12
N PHE A 298 3.26 -19.32 18.42
CA PHE A 298 3.55 -20.63 19.01
C PHE A 298 3.28 -21.83 18.07
N CYS A 299 3.04 -21.58 16.78
CA CYS A 299 2.99 -22.61 15.73
C CYS A 299 4.07 -22.37 14.68
#